data_AF-A0A1H4A9V3-F1
#
_entry.id   AF-A0A1H4A9V3-F1
#
_cell.length_a   1.000
_cell.length_b   1.000
_cell.length_c   1.000
_cell.angle_alpha   90.00
_cell.angle_beta   90.00
_cell.angle_gamma   90.00
#
_symmetry.space_group_name_H-M   'P 1'
#
loop_
_entity.id
_entity.type
_entity.pdbx_description
1 polymer ?
#
loop_
_entity_poly.entity_id
_entity_poly.type
_entity_poly.pdbx_seq_one_letter_code
_entity_poly.pdbx_strand_id
1 'polypeptide(L)'
;MAKGELLIQPDQGRHTVNMPVIVATTARQHVVSGDLLGFAFHVRFTPVSHTFTYDDGSPPYVTGDPNTPYPNQRFWHEWWTIGDKTISVTTTWSGAYQVAGSAWVEVPGTLETTVSSEPQRVDEYHILLTDPDKATGGKHHDTDYDWLKGTPLDPHNQP
;
A
#
# COMPACT_ATOMS: atom_id res chain seq x y z
N MET A 1 17.70 -17.75 3.31
CA MET A 1 16.38 -17.71 2.66
C MET A 1 16.30 -16.44 1.85
N ALA A 2 15.63 -16.47 0.69
CA ALA A 2 15.29 -15.26 -0.05
C ALA A 2 14.44 -14.33 0.83
N LYS A 3 14.64 -13.01 0.71
CA LYS A 3 13.96 -12.01 1.54
C LYS A 3 13.54 -10.81 0.72
N GLY A 4 12.45 -10.20 1.17
CA GLY A 4 11.98 -8.86 0.82
C GLY A 4 11.14 -8.35 1.99
N GLU A 5 11.04 -7.05 2.13
CA GLU A 5 10.16 -6.39 3.10
C GLU A 5 8.95 -5.83 2.37
N LEU A 6 7.88 -5.59 3.11
CA LEU A 6 6.69 -4.91 2.61
C LEU A 6 6.79 -3.43 2.98
N LEU A 7 6.64 -2.56 1.98
CA LEU A 7 6.55 -1.11 2.17
C LEU A 7 5.10 -0.71 1.94
N ILE A 8 4.49 -0.04 2.91
CA ILE A 8 3.10 0.42 2.85
C ILE A 8 3.10 1.93 3.03
N GLN A 9 2.32 2.63 2.21
CA GLN A 9 2.10 4.06 2.37
C GLN A 9 0.60 4.40 2.29
N PRO A 10 0.08 5.20 3.23
CA PRO A 10 0.79 5.75 4.40
C PRO A 10 1.21 4.66 5.42
N ASP A 11 2.34 4.86 6.11
CA ASP A 11 2.97 3.86 7.00
C ASP A 11 2.47 3.94 8.46
N GLN A 12 1.26 4.47 8.66
CA GLN A 12 0.73 4.83 9.98
C GLN A 12 -0.15 3.73 10.60
N GLY A 13 -0.32 2.59 9.93
CA GLY A 13 -1.23 1.51 10.37
C GLY A 13 -2.72 1.87 10.29
N ARG A 14 -3.06 3.05 9.77
CA ARG A 14 -4.42 3.56 9.60
C ARG A 14 -4.62 4.08 8.19
N HIS A 15 -5.76 3.74 7.60
CA HIS A 15 -6.14 4.07 6.24
C HIS A 15 -7.61 4.50 6.20
N THR A 16 -8.00 5.11 5.10
CA THR A 16 -9.38 5.54 4.87
C THR A 16 -9.97 4.75 3.71
N VAL A 17 -11.25 4.40 3.80
CA VAL A 17 -11.97 3.85 2.65
C VAL A 17 -11.90 4.81 1.45
N ASN A 18 -11.86 4.25 0.23
CA ASN A 18 -11.76 5.01 -1.03
C ASN A 18 -10.52 5.89 -1.17
N MET A 19 -9.50 5.68 -0.33
CA MET A 19 -8.21 6.37 -0.44
C MET A 19 -7.12 5.38 -0.87
N PRO A 20 -6.16 5.82 -1.70
CA PRO A 20 -5.13 4.94 -2.22
C PRO A 20 -4.17 4.50 -1.10
N VAL A 21 -3.93 3.19 -1.03
CA VAL A 21 -2.79 2.59 -0.33
C VAL A 21 -1.77 2.13 -1.36
N ILE A 22 -0.52 2.56 -1.19
CA ILE A 22 0.58 2.14 -2.05
C ILE A 22 1.34 1.04 -1.34
N VAL A 23 1.52 -0.08 -2.03
CA VAL A 23 2.25 -1.25 -1.51
C VAL A 23 3.38 -1.58 -2.47
N ALA A 24 4.59 -1.72 -1.93
CA ALA A 24 5.77 -2.16 -2.66
C ALA A 24 6.51 -3.24 -1.88
N THR A 25 7.43 -3.95 -2.55
CA THR A 25 8.35 -4.87 -1.87
C THR A 25 9.81 -4.54 -2.16
N THR A 26 10.67 -4.73 -1.16
CA THR A 26 12.13 -4.60 -1.32
C THR A 26 12.80 -5.87 -1.88
N ALA A 27 12.00 -6.89 -2.22
CA ALA A 27 12.48 -8.12 -2.83
C ALA A 27 13.30 -7.82 -4.08
N ARG A 28 14.57 -8.24 -4.06
CA ARG A 28 15.54 -8.02 -5.14
C ARG A 28 16.51 -9.18 -5.23
N GLN A 29 17.18 -9.27 -6.37
CA GLN A 29 18.22 -10.27 -6.57
C GLN A 29 19.27 -10.17 -5.47
N HIS A 30 19.67 -11.31 -4.91
CA HIS A 30 20.75 -11.38 -3.94
C HIS A 30 21.46 -12.73 -4.02
N VAL A 31 22.67 -12.78 -3.48
CA VAL A 31 23.52 -13.98 -3.42
C VAL A 31 23.76 -14.36 -1.97
N VAL A 32 23.52 -15.62 -1.64
CA VAL A 32 23.92 -16.24 -0.38
C VAL A 32 25.19 -17.06 -0.65
N SER A 33 26.20 -16.88 0.18
CA SER A 33 27.51 -17.53 0.02
C SER A 33 27.81 -18.41 1.22
N GLY A 34 28.59 -19.47 1.00
CA GLY A 34 29.11 -20.33 2.06
C GLY A 34 30.19 -21.27 1.53
N ASP A 35 30.71 -22.14 2.40
CA ASP A 35 31.67 -23.17 2.04
C ASP A 35 31.00 -24.53 2.05
N LEU A 36 31.19 -25.30 0.97
CA LEU A 36 30.71 -26.67 0.86
C LEU A 36 31.90 -27.58 0.57
N LEU A 37 32.25 -28.45 1.51
CA LEU A 37 33.38 -29.38 1.41
C LEU A 37 34.72 -28.68 1.10
N GLY A 38 34.91 -27.46 1.61
CA GLY A 38 36.12 -26.66 1.38
C GLY A 38 36.13 -25.87 0.07
N PHE A 39 35.04 -25.89 -0.70
CA PHE A 39 34.87 -25.07 -1.90
C PHE A 39 33.89 -23.92 -1.64
N ALA A 40 34.22 -22.73 -2.14
CA ALA A 40 33.29 -21.61 -2.14
C ALA A 40 32.04 -21.96 -2.96
N PHE A 41 30.86 -21.74 -2.37
CA PHE A 41 29.57 -22.02 -2.95
C PHE A 41 28.67 -20.78 -2.86
N HIS A 42 28.00 -20.46 -3.96
CA HIS A 42 27.08 -19.33 -4.03
C HIS A 42 25.73 -19.77 -4.57
N VAL A 43 24.67 -19.19 -4.03
CA VAL A 43 23.30 -19.32 -4.55
C VAL A 43 22.74 -17.94 -4.79
N ARG A 44 22.32 -17.66 -6.02
CA ARG A 44 21.64 -16.44 -6.44
C ARG A 44 20.14 -16.69 -6.47
N PHE A 45 19.38 -15.84 -5.80
CA PHE A 45 17.93 -15.81 -5.88
C PHE A 45 17.50 -14.57 -6.66
N THR A 46 16.64 -14.74 -7.66
CA THR A 46 16.10 -13.65 -8.48
C THR A 46 14.58 -13.66 -8.41
N PRO A 47 13.92 -12.55 -8.02
CA PRO A 47 12.46 -12.50 -8.00
C PRO A 47 11.94 -12.51 -9.45
N VAL A 48 10.88 -13.28 -9.68
CA VAL A 48 10.26 -13.47 -11.00
C VAL A 48 8.86 -12.84 -11.03
N SER A 49 8.11 -12.97 -9.94
CA SER A 49 6.77 -12.39 -9.81
C SER A 49 6.42 -12.09 -8.36
N HIS A 50 5.49 -11.15 -8.17
CA HIS A 50 4.93 -10.72 -6.91
C HIS A 50 3.40 -10.81 -6.99
N THR A 51 2.79 -11.45 -5.99
CA THR A 51 1.34 -11.57 -5.84
C THR A 51 0.92 -10.82 -4.58
N PHE A 52 0.23 -9.71 -4.75
CA PHE A 52 -0.28 -8.86 -3.66
C PHE A 52 -1.72 -9.22 -3.32
N THR A 53 -2.05 -9.27 -2.04
CA THR A 53 -3.40 -9.48 -1.51
C THR A 53 -3.72 -8.48 -0.41
N TYR A 54 -4.97 -8.00 -0.35
CA TYR A 54 -5.38 -6.87 0.51
C TYR A 54 -6.49 -7.21 1.52
N ASP A 55 -6.85 -8.50 1.67
CA ASP A 55 -7.77 -8.98 2.72
C ASP A 55 -9.18 -8.33 2.70
N ASP A 56 -9.66 -8.03 1.49
CA ASP A 56 -10.97 -7.44 1.23
C ASP A 56 -11.83 -8.23 0.24
N GLY A 57 -11.37 -9.43 -0.14
CA GLY A 57 -12.03 -10.29 -1.12
C GLY A 57 -11.77 -9.91 -2.58
N SER A 58 -11.00 -8.84 -2.85
CA SER A 58 -10.53 -8.56 -4.21
C SER A 58 -9.60 -9.68 -4.73
N PRO A 59 -9.58 -9.94 -6.05
CA PRO A 59 -8.62 -10.87 -6.64
C PRO A 59 -7.17 -10.42 -6.37
N PRO A 60 -6.23 -11.36 -6.18
CA PRO A 60 -4.81 -11.03 -6.03
C PRO A 60 -4.27 -10.26 -7.24
N TYR A 61 -3.41 -9.27 -6.99
CA TYR A 61 -2.72 -8.53 -8.05
C TYR A 61 -1.34 -9.16 -8.31
N VAL A 62 -1.15 -9.71 -9.51
CA VAL A 62 0.08 -10.41 -9.91
C VAL A 62 0.88 -9.58 -10.91
N THR A 63 2.16 -9.35 -10.64
CA THR A 63 3.05 -8.55 -11.49
C THR A 63 4.52 -8.97 -11.35
N GLY A 64 5.34 -8.72 -12.37
CA GLY A 64 6.81 -8.82 -12.26
C GLY A 64 7.45 -7.58 -11.62
N ASP A 65 6.64 -6.56 -11.36
CA ASP A 65 7.05 -5.27 -10.88
C ASP A 65 6.90 -5.16 -9.35
N PRO A 66 7.96 -4.87 -8.57
CA PRO A 66 7.88 -4.76 -7.11
C PRO A 66 7.16 -3.49 -6.62
N ASN A 67 6.65 -2.67 -7.53
CA ASN A 67 6.20 -1.29 -7.37
C ASN A 67 7.33 -0.35 -6.91
N THR A 68 6.98 0.92 -6.67
CA THR A 68 7.83 1.90 -6.00
C THR A 68 6.99 2.76 -5.07
N PRO A 69 7.58 3.28 -3.98
CA PRO A 69 6.90 4.26 -3.12
C PRO A 69 6.50 5.53 -3.88
N TYR A 70 5.56 6.28 -3.28
CA TYR A 70 5.23 7.64 -3.68
C TYR A 70 6.48 8.53 -3.81
N PRO A 71 6.57 9.43 -4.80
CA PRO A 71 5.55 9.80 -5.81
C PRO A 71 5.58 8.97 -7.10
N ASN A 72 6.43 7.94 -7.18
CA ASN A 72 6.72 7.25 -8.44
C ASN A 72 6.02 5.88 -8.54
N GLN A 73 5.00 5.62 -7.73
CA GLN A 73 4.26 4.37 -7.76
C GLN A 73 3.65 4.09 -9.13
N ARG A 74 3.57 2.82 -9.51
CA ARG A 74 2.95 2.38 -10.77
C ARG A 74 1.55 1.83 -10.57
N PHE A 75 1.25 1.37 -9.35
CA PHE A 75 -0.07 0.91 -8.96
C PHE A 75 -0.32 1.20 -7.48
N TRP A 76 -1.60 1.22 -7.12
CA TRP A 76 -2.12 1.37 -5.76
C TRP A 76 -3.37 0.52 -5.61
N HIS A 77 -3.82 0.33 -4.37
CA HIS A 77 -5.07 -0.33 -4.04
C HIS A 77 -5.98 0.63 -3.28
N GLU A 78 -7.28 0.33 -3.25
CA GLU A 78 -8.27 1.08 -2.47
C GLU A 78 -9.17 0.08 -1.76
N TRP A 79 -9.43 0.32 -0.48
CA TRP A 79 -10.43 -0.46 0.26
C TRP A 79 -11.80 0.20 0.21
N TRP A 80 -12.83 -0.58 -0.05
CA TRP A 80 -14.23 -0.12 -0.07
C TRP A 80 -15.00 -0.47 1.20
N THR A 81 -14.38 -1.16 2.15
CA THR A 81 -14.99 -1.57 3.42
C THR A 81 -14.07 -1.22 4.57
N ILE A 82 -14.68 -0.80 5.68
CA ILE A 82 -13.99 -0.58 6.95
C ILE A 82 -13.56 -1.92 7.58
N GLY A 83 -12.63 -1.84 8.53
CA GLY A 83 -12.18 -2.98 9.32
C GLY A 83 -10.66 -3.11 9.33
N ASP A 84 -10.17 -4.10 10.08
CA ASP A 84 -8.75 -4.43 10.09
C ASP A 84 -8.43 -5.32 8.88
N LYS A 85 -7.40 -4.93 8.11
CA LYS A 85 -7.00 -5.55 6.85
C LYS A 85 -5.54 -5.96 6.88
N THR A 86 -5.22 -7.16 6.43
CA THR A 86 -3.83 -7.61 6.30
C THR A 86 -3.36 -7.55 4.86
N ILE A 87 -2.30 -6.80 4.58
CA ILE A 87 -1.66 -6.82 3.27
C ILE A 87 -0.63 -7.93 3.24
N SER A 88 -0.60 -8.75 2.19
CA SER A 88 0.45 -9.75 1.98
C SER A 88 1.04 -9.66 0.58
N VAL A 89 2.33 -9.96 0.46
CA VAL A 89 3.01 -10.18 -0.82
C VAL A 89 3.66 -11.55 -0.82
N THR A 90 3.30 -12.38 -1.80
CA THR A 90 4.01 -13.63 -2.11
C THR A 90 4.94 -13.37 -3.28
N THR A 91 6.24 -13.60 -3.09
CA THR A 91 7.24 -13.47 -4.16
C THR A 91 7.69 -14.85 -4.62
N THR A 92 7.63 -15.09 -5.92
CA THR A 92 8.16 -16.28 -6.58
C THR A 92 9.58 -16.00 -7.07
N TRP A 93 10.51 -16.90 -6.77
CA TRP A 93 11.94 -16.76 -7.03
C TRP A 93 12.45 -17.86 -7.95
N SER A 94 13.33 -17.51 -8.89
CA SER A 94 14.25 -18.47 -9.51
C SER A 94 15.56 -18.54 -8.72
N GLY A 95 16.25 -19.66 -8.84
CA GLY A 95 17.54 -19.91 -8.19
C GLY A 95 18.60 -20.30 -9.20
N ALA A 96 19.84 -19.84 -8.99
CA ALA A 96 21.02 -20.34 -9.69
C ALA A 96 22.14 -20.58 -8.68
N TYR A 97 23.04 -21.53 -8.93
CA TYR A 97 24.20 -21.78 -8.07
C TYR A 97 25.52 -21.73 -8.83
N GLN A 98 26.60 -21.51 -8.09
CA GLN A 98 27.97 -21.51 -8.59
C GLN A 98 28.89 -22.19 -7.57
N VAL A 99 29.83 -23.00 -8.05
CA VAL A 99 30.82 -23.70 -7.21
C VAL A 99 32.22 -23.28 -7.66
N ALA A 100 33.08 -22.86 -6.72
CA ALA A 100 34.49 -22.57 -6.98
C ALA A 100 34.75 -21.67 -8.20
N GLY A 101 33.89 -20.67 -8.43
CA GLY A 101 34.02 -19.74 -9.56
C GLY A 101 33.57 -20.28 -10.93
N SER A 102 32.86 -21.41 -10.97
CA SER A 102 32.28 -21.98 -12.20
C SER A 102 31.30 -21.03 -12.91
N ALA A 103 30.74 -21.43 -14.05
CA ALA A 103 29.53 -20.77 -14.55
C ALA A 103 28.36 -20.95 -13.56
N TRP A 104 27.42 -19.99 -13.57
CA TRP A 104 26.15 -20.14 -12.88
C TRP A 104 25.31 -21.23 -13.55
N VAL A 105 24.71 -22.09 -12.74
CA VAL A 105 23.80 -23.16 -13.18
C VAL A 105 22.42 -22.88 -12.60
N GLU A 106 21.42 -22.76 -13.46
CA GLU A 106 20.03 -22.56 -13.04
C GLU A 106 19.50 -23.81 -12.32
N VAL A 107 18.73 -23.57 -11.26
CA VAL A 107 18.04 -24.60 -10.49
C VAL A 107 16.64 -24.77 -11.07
N PRO A 108 16.25 -25.97 -11.53
CA PRO A 108 14.89 -26.20 -12.00
C PRO A 108 13.85 -25.95 -10.90
N GLY A 109 12.78 -25.24 -11.26
CA GLY A 109 11.68 -24.91 -10.35
C GLY A 109 11.78 -23.50 -9.76
N THR A 110 10.92 -23.25 -8.77
CA THR A 110 10.80 -21.95 -8.11
C THR A 110 10.63 -22.13 -6.60
N LEU A 111 10.93 -21.07 -5.86
CA LEU A 111 10.66 -20.96 -4.42
C LEU A 111 9.70 -19.80 -4.18
N GLU A 112 8.83 -19.91 -3.18
CA GLU A 112 7.96 -18.82 -2.76
C GLU A 112 8.29 -18.35 -1.35
N THR A 113 8.15 -17.04 -1.13
CA THR A 113 8.22 -16.43 0.20
C THR A 113 7.06 -15.46 0.36
N THR A 114 6.40 -15.48 1.51
CA THR A 114 5.31 -14.55 1.83
C THR A 114 5.70 -13.64 2.98
N VAL A 115 5.39 -12.36 2.83
CA VAL A 115 5.49 -11.36 3.91
C VAL A 115 4.15 -10.67 4.06
N SER A 116 3.69 -10.59 5.30
CA SER A 116 2.42 -9.97 5.68
C SER A 116 2.65 -8.79 6.61
N SER A 117 1.81 -7.78 6.51
CA SER A 117 1.80 -6.65 7.43
C SER A 117 1.20 -7.03 8.78
N GLU A 118 1.44 -6.20 9.80
CA GLU A 118 0.49 -6.09 10.91
C GLU A 118 -0.87 -5.59 10.39
N PRO A 119 -1.98 -5.84 11.12
CA PRO A 119 -3.30 -5.37 10.69
C PRO A 119 -3.33 -3.85 10.46
N GLN A 120 -3.85 -3.47 9.29
CA GLN A 120 -4.06 -2.09 8.89
C GLN A 120 -5.51 -1.71 9.19
N ARG A 121 -5.74 -0.71 10.03
CA ARG A 121 -7.09 -0.27 10.35
C ARG A 121 -7.63 0.64 9.25
N VAL A 122 -8.73 0.25 8.61
CA VAL A 122 -9.44 1.06 7.61
C VAL A 122 -10.69 1.65 8.23
N ASP A 123 -10.75 2.98 8.30
CA ASP A 123 -11.88 3.74 8.85
C ASP A 123 -12.54 4.60 7.74
N GLU A 124 -13.71 5.17 8.04
CA GLU A 124 -14.37 6.16 7.20
C GLU A 124 -14.28 7.55 7.85
N TYR A 125 -13.93 8.57 7.08
CA TYR A 125 -13.87 9.95 7.56
C TYR A 125 -15.04 10.77 6.98
N HIS A 126 -15.79 11.41 7.87
CA HIS A 126 -16.78 12.42 7.52
C HIS A 126 -16.20 13.81 7.76
N ILE A 127 -16.23 14.67 6.74
CA ILE A 127 -15.91 16.08 6.91
C ILE A 127 -17.14 16.76 7.50
N LEU A 128 -17.02 17.23 8.74
CA LEU A 128 -17.99 18.13 9.35
C LEU A 128 -17.50 19.55 9.15
N LEU A 129 -18.20 20.34 8.32
CA LEU A 129 -18.00 21.77 8.30
C LEU A 129 -18.63 22.34 9.56
N THR A 130 -17.81 22.65 10.56
CA THR A 130 -18.26 23.40 11.73
C THR A 130 -17.95 24.87 11.47
N ASP A 131 -18.96 25.72 11.58
CA ASP A 131 -18.79 27.16 11.61
C ASP A 131 -17.96 27.51 12.86
N PRO A 132 -16.75 28.10 12.72
CA PRO A 132 -15.86 28.37 13.85
C PRO A 132 -16.47 29.31 14.90
N ASP A 133 -17.57 30.01 14.60
CA ASP A 133 -18.24 30.91 15.54
C ASP A 133 -19.31 30.23 16.42
N LYS A 134 -19.58 28.94 16.25
CA LYS A 134 -20.57 28.23 17.09
C LYS A 134 -19.92 27.51 18.26
N ALA A 135 -19.49 28.31 19.25
CA ALA A 135 -19.23 27.81 20.59
C ALA A 135 -20.49 27.15 21.16
N THR A 136 -20.34 25.91 21.61
CA THR A 136 -21.34 25.15 22.35
C THR A 136 -21.62 25.84 23.68
N GLY A 137 -22.78 26.50 23.80
CA GLY A 137 -23.35 26.85 25.10
C GLY A 137 -24.19 28.12 25.13
N GLY A 138 -25.35 28.01 25.77
CA GLY A 138 -26.00 29.15 26.42
C GLY A 138 -27.02 29.90 25.56
N LYS A 139 -28.20 30.10 26.14
CA LYS A 139 -29.26 30.95 25.61
C LYS A 139 -28.70 32.34 25.27
N HIS A 140 -28.68 32.72 24.01
CA HIS A 140 -28.45 34.11 23.62
C HIS A 140 -29.61 34.60 22.73
N HIS A 141 -30.08 35.78 23.10
CA HIS A 141 -31.23 36.50 22.58
C HIS A 141 -31.08 36.70 21.06
N ASP A 142 -32.14 36.34 20.33
CA ASP A 142 -32.25 36.47 18.89
C ASP A 142 -32.52 37.92 18.48
N THR A 143 -31.48 38.75 18.40
CA THR A 143 -31.53 40.05 17.70
C THR A 143 -30.12 40.50 17.33
N ASP A 144 -29.49 39.94 16.28
CA ASP A 144 -28.27 40.56 15.70
C ASP A 144 -27.96 40.20 14.23
N TYR A 145 -28.89 39.59 13.48
CA TYR A 145 -28.69 39.27 12.05
C TYR A 145 -29.73 39.93 11.15
N ASP A 146 -29.72 41.26 11.06
CA ASP A 146 -30.57 42.04 10.14
C ASP A 146 -29.94 42.28 8.74
N TRP A 147 -28.70 41.82 8.51
CA TRP A 147 -27.96 42.08 7.26
C TRP A 147 -27.87 40.88 6.30
N LEU A 148 -28.45 39.73 6.64
CA LEU A 148 -28.46 38.52 5.79
C LEU A 148 -29.71 38.39 4.88
N LYS A 149 -30.57 39.41 4.80
CA LYS A 149 -31.67 39.41 3.82
C LYS A 149 -31.18 39.86 2.45
N GLY A 150 -30.50 38.96 1.76
CA GLY A 150 -30.27 39.11 0.33
C GLY A 150 -31.61 39.22 -0.40
N THR A 151 -31.76 40.24 -1.24
CA THR A 151 -32.90 40.38 -2.16
C THR A 151 -32.93 39.19 -3.13
N PRO A 152 -34.10 38.59 -3.43
CA PRO A 152 -34.19 37.49 -4.39
C PRO A 152 -33.74 37.92 -5.79
N LEU A 153 -32.97 37.07 -6.47
CA LEU A 153 -32.64 37.23 -7.90
C LEU A 153 -33.90 36.96 -8.74
N ASP A 154 -34.23 37.88 -9.65
CA ASP A 154 -35.33 37.76 -10.62
C ASP A 154 -34.95 36.76 -11.73
N PRO A 155 -35.74 35.69 -11.97
CA PRO A 155 -35.44 34.66 -12.96
C PRO A 155 -35.63 35.10 -14.43
N HIS A 156 -36.02 36.34 -14.73
CA HIS A 156 -36.32 36.77 -16.10
C HIS A 156 -35.27 37.66 -16.79
N ASN A 157 -34.03 37.72 -16.30
CA ASN A 157 -32.99 38.49 -16.98
C ASN A 157 -31.67 37.71 -17.11
N GLN A 158 -31.53 36.95 -18.20
CA GLN A 158 -30.21 36.50 -18.71
C GLN A 158 -29.95 37.17 -20.07
N PRO A 159 -28.69 37.53 -20.39
CA PRO A 159 -28.31 37.98 -21.72
C PRO A 159 -28.41 36.86 -22.76
#